data_AF-A0A2V9ZKY0-F1
#
_entry.id   AF-A0A2V9ZKY0-F1
#
_cell.length_a   1.000
_cell.length_b   1.000
_cell.length_c   1.000
_cell.angle_alpha   90.00
_cell.angle_beta   90.00
_cell.angle_gamma   90.00
#
_symmetry.space_group_name_H-M   'P 1'
#
loop_
_entity.id
_entity.type
_entity.pdbx_description
1 polymer ?
#
loop_
_entity_poly.entity_id
_entity_poly.type
_entity_poly.pdbx_seq_one_letter_code
_entity_poly.pdbx_strand_id
1 'polypeptide(L)'
;RELSEAVARLSQLREELKASIDADAESYNAVMKAYKQAKDSANGGATINAALRGATAVPLGVAERAREVAEIAEKLGPITNPNMSSDLATSIALAEAAITGALANVEINLQSLKDEAFVTETRKRAEAVKS
;
A
#
# COMPACT_ATOMS: atom_id res chain seq x y z
N ARG A 1 -14.63 -14.00 20.75
CA ARG A 1 -13.88 -12.74 21.00
C ARG A 1 -12.92 -12.47 19.85
N GLU A 2 -12.00 -13.40 19.57
CA GLU A 2 -11.05 -13.31 18.44
C GLU A 2 -11.73 -13.09 17.07
N LEU A 3 -12.78 -13.84 16.75
CA LEU A 3 -13.51 -13.66 15.48
C LEU A 3 -14.15 -12.26 15.36
N SER A 4 -14.71 -11.73 16.44
CA SER A 4 -15.33 -10.40 16.45
C SER A 4 -14.29 -9.29 16.30
N GLU A 5 -13.12 -9.45 16.91
CA GLU A 5 -11.98 -8.53 16.77
C GLU A 5 -11.43 -8.56 15.34
N ALA A 6 -11.31 -9.75 14.74
CA ALA A 6 -10.90 -9.91 13.34
C ALA A 6 -11.89 -9.23 12.37
N VAL A 7 -13.20 -9.44 12.55
CA VAL A 7 -14.24 -8.79 11.72
C VAL A 7 -14.19 -7.27 11.84
N ALA A 8 -14.00 -6.74 13.05
CA ALA A 8 -13.87 -5.30 13.27
C ALA A 8 -12.63 -4.74 12.55
N ARG A 9 -11.47 -5.42 12.68
CA ARG A 9 -10.24 -4.97 12.03
C ARG A 9 -10.30 -5.07 10.51
N LEU A 10 -10.82 -6.18 9.95
CA LEU A 10 -11.04 -6.35 8.51
C LEU A 10 -12.00 -5.29 7.94
N SER A 11 -13.03 -4.91 8.71
CA SER A 11 -13.95 -3.84 8.30
C SER A 11 -13.25 -2.49 8.24
N GLN A 12 -12.36 -2.20 9.18
CA GLN A 12 -11.54 -0.98 9.14
C GLN A 12 -10.56 -1.00 7.96
N LEU A 13 -9.83 -2.11 7.77
CA LEU A 13 -8.90 -2.29 6.65
C LEU A 13 -9.59 -2.11 5.31
N ARG A 14 -10.83 -2.61 5.15
CA ARG A 14 -11.63 -2.40 3.95
C ARG A 14 -11.86 -0.92 3.66
N GLU A 15 -12.25 -0.12 4.65
CA GLU A 15 -12.47 1.32 4.43
C GLU A 15 -11.15 2.07 4.19
N GLU A 16 -10.07 1.68 4.87
CA GLU A 16 -8.73 2.24 4.63
C GLU A 16 -8.24 1.95 3.20
N LEU A 17 -8.40 0.71 2.73
CA LEU A 17 -8.04 0.31 1.36
C LEU A 17 -8.92 0.98 0.30
N LYS A 18 -10.21 1.19 0.57
CA LYS A 18 -11.10 1.97 -0.30
C LYS A 18 -10.66 3.43 -0.38
N ALA A 19 -10.32 4.05 0.75
CA ALA A 19 -9.83 5.43 0.79
C ALA A 19 -8.50 5.60 0.02
N SER A 20 -7.67 4.55 -0.02
CA SER A 20 -6.42 4.56 -0.81
C SER A 20 -6.66 4.74 -2.32
N ILE A 21 -7.85 4.41 -2.85
CA ILE A 21 -8.18 4.61 -4.27
C ILE A 21 -8.17 6.11 -4.61
N ASP A 22 -8.89 6.90 -3.82
CA ASP A 22 -8.94 8.36 -4.00
C ASP A 22 -7.57 8.98 -3.68
N ALA A 23 -6.90 8.50 -2.64
CA ALA A 23 -5.56 8.98 -2.28
C ALA A 23 -4.52 8.73 -3.39
N ASP A 24 -4.60 7.61 -4.11
CA ASP A 24 -3.72 7.31 -5.25
C ASP A 24 -3.95 8.31 -6.38
N ALA A 25 -5.21 8.55 -6.76
CA ALA A 25 -5.59 9.52 -7.78
C ALA A 25 -5.15 10.96 -7.41
N GLU A 26 -5.36 11.36 -6.16
CA GLU A 26 -4.90 12.66 -5.64
C GLU A 26 -3.38 12.79 -5.67
N SER A 27 -2.66 11.74 -5.25
CA SER A 27 -1.20 11.73 -5.24
C SER A 27 -0.60 11.79 -6.66
N TYR A 28 -1.20 11.10 -7.62
CA TYR A 28 -0.84 11.19 -9.03
C TYR A 28 -1.01 12.62 -9.56
N ASN A 29 -2.16 13.24 -9.29
CA ASN A 29 -2.42 14.62 -9.67
C ASN A 29 -1.42 15.60 -9.04
N ALA A 30 -1.04 15.37 -7.78
CA ALA A 30 -0.03 16.17 -7.09
C ALA A 30 1.35 16.05 -7.75
N VAL A 31 1.77 14.85 -8.15
CA VAL A 31 3.02 14.62 -8.90
C VAL A 31 2.99 15.34 -10.24
N MET A 32 1.89 15.24 -11.01
CA MET A 32 1.76 15.93 -12.30
C MET A 32 1.82 17.46 -12.14
N LYS A 33 1.18 17.99 -11.11
CA LYS A 33 1.25 19.42 -10.77
C LYS A 33 2.68 19.84 -10.39
N ALA A 34 3.38 19.04 -9.60
CA ALA A 34 4.76 19.30 -9.21
C ALA A 34 5.70 19.35 -10.43
N TYR A 35 5.56 18.42 -11.39
CA TYR A 35 6.31 18.46 -12.64
C TYR A 35 6.04 19.71 -13.47
N LYS A 36 4.78 20.18 -13.52
CA LYS A 36 4.43 21.42 -14.22
C LYS A 36 5.08 22.63 -13.55
N GLN A 37 4.98 22.74 -12.24
CA GLN A 37 5.53 23.86 -11.45
C GLN A 37 7.06 23.90 -11.47
N ALA A 38 7.72 22.74 -11.54
CA ALA A 38 9.17 22.64 -11.54
C ALA A 38 9.84 23.28 -12.78
N LYS A 39 9.11 23.46 -13.89
CA LYS A 39 9.63 24.10 -15.10
C LYS A 39 9.92 25.59 -14.91
N ASP A 40 9.16 26.23 -14.01
CA ASP A 40 9.19 27.68 -13.80
C ASP A 40 9.88 28.05 -12.47
N SER A 41 10.54 27.09 -11.79
CA SER A 41 11.10 27.27 -10.45
C SER A 41 12.53 26.75 -10.32
N ALA A 42 13.42 27.58 -9.78
CA ALA A 42 14.79 27.20 -9.44
C ALA A 42 14.88 26.05 -8.42
N ASN A 43 13.81 25.78 -7.66
CA ASN A 43 13.73 24.69 -6.68
C ASN A 43 12.72 23.59 -7.09
N GLY A 44 12.52 23.40 -8.40
CA GLY A 44 11.57 22.41 -8.93
C GLY A 44 11.84 20.97 -8.46
N GLY A 45 13.11 20.61 -8.27
CA GLY A 45 13.50 19.28 -7.81
C GLY A 45 12.97 18.92 -6.42
N ALA A 46 12.99 19.87 -5.47
CA ALA A 46 12.45 19.62 -4.12
C ALA A 46 10.93 19.41 -4.15
N THR A 47 10.22 20.14 -5.02
CA THR A 47 8.76 20.04 -5.18
C THR A 47 8.37 18.68 -5.75
N ILE A 48 9.08 18.21 -6.79
CA ILE A 48 8.87 16.87 -7.37
C ILE A 48 9.17 15.78 -6.34
N ASN A 49 10.29 15.88 -5.62
CA ASN A 49 10.64 14.89 -4.59
C ASN A 49 9.59 14.79 -3.50
N ALA A 50 9.05 15.92 -3.02
CA ALA A 50 7.99 15.92 -2.00
C ALA A 50 6.70 15.22 -2.52
N ALA A 51 6.29 15.52 -3.75
CA ALA A 51 5.12 14.89 -4.37
C ALA A 51 5.32 13.38 -4.59
N LEU A 52 6.49 12.97 -5.09
CA LEU A 52 6.82 11.56 -5.27
C LEU A 52 6.85 10.80 -3.95
N ARG A 53 7.37 11.38 -2.86
CA ARG A 53 7.30 10.74 -1.53
C ARG A 53 5.86 10.47 -1.09
N GLY A 54 4.97 11.43 -1.31
CA GLY A 54 3.53 11.26 -1.05
C GLY A 54 2.93 10.15 -1.91
N ALA A 55 3.22 10.15 -3.22
CA ALA A 55 2.74 9.14 -4.16
C ALA A 55 3.32 7.74 -3.91
N THR A 56 4.55 7.61 -3.39
CA THR A 56 5.13 6.31 -2.97
C THR A 56 4.46 5.79 -1.70
N ALA A 57 4.08 6.67 -0.77
CA ALA A 57 3.52 6.27 0.51
C ALA A 57 2.14 5.59 0.38
N VAL A 58 1.33 5.98 -0.61
CA VAL A 58 0.01 5.39 -0.85
C VAL A 58 0.08 3.89 -1.19
N PRO A 59 0.77 3.44 -2.25
CA PRO A 59 0.87 2.02 -2.57
C PRO A 59 1.66 1.23 -1.51
N LEU A 60 2.63 1.83 -0.81
CA LEU A 60 3.27 1.16 0.33
C LEU A 60 2.24 0.83 1.42
N GLY A 61 1.38 1.79 1.77
CA GLY A 61 0.30 1.58 2.74
C GLY A 61 -0.73 0.55 2.27
N VAL A 62 -1.02 0.47 0.97
CA VAL A 62 -1.87 -0.58 0.39
C VAL A 62 -1.23 -1.95 0.60
N ALA A 63 0.06 -2.10 0.30
CA ALA A 63 0.77 -3.36 0.47
C ALA A 63 0.79 -3.80 1.96
N GLU A 64 1.11 -2.90 2.88
CA GLU A 64 1.12 -3.17 4.32
C GLU A 64 -0.25 -3.62 4.85
N ARG A 65 -1.33 -2.94 4.43
CA ARG A 65 -2.70 -3.32 4.82
C ARG A 65 -3.13 -4.64 4.20
N ALA A 66 -2.73 -4.93 2.96
CA ALA A 66 -3.02 -6.20 2.31
C ALA A 66 -2.31 -7.37 3.02
N ARG A 67 -1.06 -7.20 3.47
CA ARG A 67 -0.37 -8.19 4.31
C ARG A 67 -1.09 -8.44 5.63
N GLU A 68 -1.61 -7.40 6.27
CA GLU A 68 -2.43 -7.56 7.48
C GLU A 68 -3.73 -8.34 7.20
N VAL A 69 -4.39 -8.10 6.07
CA VAL A 69 -5.56 -8.90 5.65
C VAL A 69 -5.19 -10.38 5.50
N ALA A 70 -4.07 -10.70 4.83
CA ALA A 70 -3.60 -12.07 4.67
C ALA A 70 -3.32 -12.74 6.01
N GLU A 71 -2.59 -12.08 6.92
CA GLU A 71 -2.30 -12.60 8.26
C GLU A 71 -3.55 -12.87 9.08
N ILE A 72 -4.56 -11.98 9.01
CA ILE A 72 -5.82 -12.20 9.71
C ILE A 72 -6.54 -13.41 9.11
N ALA A 73 -6.60 -13.53 7.77
CA ALA A 73 -7.25 -14.65 7.10
C ALA A 73 -6.57 -16.00 7.44
N GLU A 74 -5.25 -16.05 7.49
CA GLU A 74 -4.47 -17.23 7.92
C GLU A 74 -4.81 -17.64 9.37
N LYS A 75 -4.86 -16.67 10.30
CA LYS A 75 -5.20 -16.90 11.71
C LYS A 75 -6.65 -17.37 11.92
N LEU A 76 -7.55 -17.01 11.01
CA LEU A 76 -8.96 -17.44 11.08
C LEU A 76 -9.18 -18.89 10.64
N GLY A 77 -8.26 -19.49 9.87
CA GLY A 77 -8.40 -20.85 9.36
C GLY A 77 -8.75 -21.90 10.43
N PRO A 78 -8.01 -21.99 11.55
CA PRO A 78 -8.27 -22.99 12.59
C PRO A 78 -9.57 -22.80 13.37
N ILE A 79 -10.18 -21.61 13.33
CA ILE A 79 -11.31 -21.23 14.20
C ILE A 79 -12.62 -20.97 13.45
N THR A 80 -12.62 -21.07 12.12
CA THR A 80 -13.79 -20.84 11.26
C THR A 80 -14.41 -22.15 10.78
N ASN A 81 -15.64 -22.07 10.25
CA ASN A 81 -16.34 -23.22 9.68
C ASN A 81 -15.53 -23.78 8.49
N PRO A 82 -15.26 -25.10 8.41
CA PRO A 82 -14.56 -25.72 7.27
C PRO A 82 -15.16 -25.37 5.90
N ASN A 83 -16.47 -25.13 5.83
CA ASN A 83 -17.15 -24.71 4.60
C ASN A 83 -16.75 -23.31 4.11
N MET A 84 -16.05 -22.51 4.93
CA MET A 84 -15.52 -21.18 4.59
C MET A 84 -14.04 -21.22 4.15
N SER A 85 -13.44 -22.41 4.08
CA SER A 85 -12.03 -22.57 3.70
C SER A 85 -11.71 -21.99 2.31
N SER A 86 -12.63 -22.11 1.35
CA SER A 86 -12.48 -21.49 0.02
C SER A 86 -12.49 -19.96 0.06
N ASP A 87 -13.30 -19.37 0.95
CA ASP A 87 -13.39 -17.91 1.09
C ASP A 87 -12.10 -17.36 1.71
N LEU A 88 -11.54 -18.05 2.71
CA LEU A 88 -10.24 -17.68 3.30
C LEU A 88 -9.11 -17.81 2.28
N ALA A 89 -9.07 -18.91 1.53
CA ALA A 89 -8.08 -19.10 0.46
C ALA A 89 -8.18 -17.99 -0.61
N THR A 90 -9.41 -17.62 -0.99
CA THR A 90 -9.64 -16.52 -1.93
C THR A 90 -9.17 -15.18 -1.36
N SER A 91 -9.44 -14.91 -0.08
CA SER A 91 -8.99 -13.67 0.60
C SER A 91 -7.46 -13.55 0.61
N ILE A 92 -6.75 -14.63 0.91
CA ILE A 92 -5.28 -14.65 0.94
C ILE A 92 -4.72 -14.40 -0.48
N ALA A 93 -5.23 -15.11 -1.48
CA ALA A 93 -4.78 -14.94 -2.87
C ALA A 93 -5.01 -13.51 -3.40
N LEU A 94 -6.14 -12.89 -3.06
CA LEU A 94 -6.41 -11.48 -3.41
C LEU A 94 -5.48 -10.51 -2.68
N ALA A 95 -5.18 -10.76 -1.41
CA ALA A 95 -4.23 -9.96 -0.65
C ALA A 95 -2.81 -10.06 -1.23
N GLU A 96 -2.34 -11.25 -1.60
CA GLU A 96 -1.03 -11.46 -2.25
C GLU A 96 -0.94 -10.75 -3.60
N ALA A 97 -2.00 -10.80 -4.41
CA ALA A 97 -2.07 -10.08 -5.67
C ALA A 97 -2.01 -8.55 -5.44
N ALA A 98 -2.71 -8.04 -4.42
CA ALA A 98 -2.69 -6.64 -4.05
C ALA A 98 -1.31 -6.19 -3.57
N ILE A 99 -0.62 -6.98 -2.73
CA ILE A 99 0.78 -6.73 -2.32
C ILE A 99 1.67 -6.63 -3.55
N THR A 100 1.59 -7.62 -4.45
CA THR A 100 2.42 -7.67 -5.66
C THR A 100 2.23 -6.43 -6.52
N GLY A 101 0.98 -6.05 -6.82
CA GLY A 101 0.67 -4.88 -7.63
C GLY A 101 1.08 -3.57 -6.95
N ALA A 102 0.81 -3.42 -5.65
CA ALA A 102 1.15 -2.22 -4.91
C ALA A 102 2.67 -2.03 -4.80
N LEU A 103 3.44 -3.09 -4.54
CA LEU A 103 4.90 -3.00 -4.49
C LEU A 103 5.53 -2.68 -5.86
N ALA A 104 4.91 -3.09 -6.96
CA ALA A 104 5.34 -2.66 -8.29
C ALA A 104 5.20 -1.13 -8.46
N ASN A 105 4.09 -0.56 -8.00
CA ASN A 105 3.89 0.90 -8.02
C ASN A 105 4.87 1.63 -7.09
N VAL A 106 5.16 1.07 -5.91
CA VAL A 106 6.19 1.60 -5.00
C VAL A 106 7.53 1.69 -5.73
N GLU A 107 7.98 0.60 -6.36
CA GLU A 107 9.30 0.55 -6.99
C GLU A 107 9.41 1.53 -8.18
N ILE A 108 8.36 1.68 -9.00
CA ILE A 108 8.34 2.67 -10.09
C ILE A 108 8.53 4.10 -9.55
N ASN A 109 7.86 4.45 -8.44
CA ASN A 109 8.03 5.78 -7.84
C ASN A 109 9.42 5.95 -7.21
N LEU A 110 9.97 4.90 -6.57
CA LEU A 110 11.31 4.92 -5.98
C LEU A 110 12.41 5.15 -7.02
N GLN A 111 12.28 4.61 -8.24
CA GLN A 111 13.23 4.86 -9.34
C GLN A 111 13.31 6.33 -9.74
N SER A 112 12.27 7.11 -9.45
CA SER A 112 12.20 8.55 -9.75
C SER A 112 12.67 9.45 -8.59
N LEU A 113 12.90 8.87 -7.40
CA LEU A 113 13.29 9.60 -6.19
C LEU A 113 14.82 9.68 -6.03
N LYS A 114 15.30 10.84 -5.59
CA LYS A 114 16.74 11.07 -5.30
C LYS A 114 17.10 11.01 -3.82
N ASP A 115 16.11 10.91 -2.94
CA ASP A 115 16.30 10.83 -1.49
C ASP A 115 16.66 9.39 -1.09
N GLU A 116 17.96 9.09 -1.03
CA GLU A 116 18.47 7.74 -0.75
C GLU A 116 18.03 7.19 0.62
N ALA A 117 17.87 8.07 1.62
CA ALA A 117 17.43 7.66 2.95
C ALA A 117 15.97 7.20 2.91
N PHE A 118 15.09 7.97 2.26
CA PHE A 118 13.69 7.59 2.07
C PHE A 118 13.56 6.31 1.21
N VAL A 119 14.36 6.20 0.14
CA VAL A 119 14.34 5.02 -0.74
C VAL A 119 14.74 3.75 0.03
N THR A 120 15.84 3.81 0.78
CA THR A 120 16.33 2.69 1.59
C THR A 120 15.29 2.23 2.60
N GLU A 121 14.71 3.17 3.38
CA GLU A 121 13.70 2.83 4.38
C GLU A 121 12.42 2.26 3.74
N THR A 122 11.98 2.83 2.62
CA THR A 122 10.79 2.35 1.91
C THR A 122 10.99 0.95 1.34
N ARG A 123 12.16 0.64 0.77
CA ARG A 123 12.48 -0.72 0.30
C ARG A 123 12.52 -1.72 1.46
N LYS A 124 13.10 -1.34 2.60
CA LYS A 124 13.10 -2.19 3.81
C LYS A 124 11.67 -2.53 4.25
N ARG A 125 10.78 -1.54 4.29
CA ARG A 125 9.35 -1.77 4.59
C ARG A 125 8.69 -2.65 3.53
N ALA A 126 8.92 -2.39 2.25
CA ALA A 126 8.40 -3.19 1.15
C ALA A 126 8.82 -4.67 1.22
N GLU A 127 10.08 -4.95 1.57
CA GLU A 127 10.55 -6.34 1.76
C GLU A 127 9.88 -7.02 2.96
N ALA A 128 9.64 -6.30 4.06
CA ALA A 128 8.96 -6.85 5.23
C ALA A 128 7.52 -7.31 4.93
N VAL A 129 6.88 -6.72 3.92
CA VAL A 129 5.50 -7.06 3.50
C VAL A 129 5.45 -8.33 2.62
N LYS A 130 6.56 -8.71 1.98
CA LYS A 130 6.65 -9.92 1.14
C LYS A 130 6.83 -11.21 1.95
N SER A 131 7.25 -11.07 3.21
CA SER A 131 7.52 -12.18 4.16
C SER A 131 6.22 -12.62 4.81
#